data_AF-A0A1J3HHN0-F1
#
_entry.id   AF-A0A1J3HHN0-F1
#
_cell.length_a   1.000
_cell.length_b   1.000
_cell.length_c   1.000
_cell.angle_alpha   90.00
_cell.angle_beta   90.00
_cell.angle_gamma   90.00
#
_symmetry.space_group_name_H-M   'P 1'
#
loop_
_entity.id
_entity.type
_entity.pdbx_description
1 polymer ?
#
loop_
_entity_poly.entity_id
_entity_poly.type
_entity_poly.pdbx_seq_one_letter_code
_entity_poly.pdbx_strand_id
1 'polypeptide(L)'
;RFPAHCFLEDIKENHKDKSPSYLQDKFLFSILGGQHIGFRAEEGSQEIKARLGHQKVFVVLDGVDKVEQVHALAKETSWFGPGSRIIITTRDRGLL
;
A
#
# COMPACT_ATOMS: atom_id res chain seq x y z
N ARG A 1 17.96 -3.52 -7.33
CA ARG A 1 16.72 -3.92 -8.03
C ARG A 1 15.62 -4.11 -6.99
N PHE A 2 14.36 -3.83 -7.34
CA PHE A 2 13.18 -4.03 -6.49
C PHE A 2 12.31 -5.14 -7.11
N PRO A 3 12.31 -6.37 -6.55
CA PRO A 3 11.55 -7.49 -7.12
C PRO A 3 10.04 -7.23 -7.15
N ALA A 4 9.52 -6.58 -6.11
CA ALA A 4 8.14 -6.14 -6.01
C ALA A 4 8.08 -4.61 -6.13
N HIS A 5 7.24 -4.11 -7.02
CA HIS A 5 7.08 -2.67 -7.20
C HIS A 5 5.71 -2.34 -7.78
N CYS A 6 5.15 -1.20 -7.40
CA CYS A 6 3.91 -0.71 -7.97
C CYS A 6 3.79 0.81 -7.86
N PHE A 7 2.92 1.35 -8.70
CA PHE A 7 2.43 2.72 -8.64
C PHE A 7 0.93 2.65 -8.37
N LEU A 8 0.50 3.22 -7.24
CA LEU A 8 -0.90 3.29 -6.86
C LEU A 8 -1.38 4.73 -7.04
N GLU A 9 -2.11 4.97 -8.12
CA GLU A 9 -2.59 6.30 -8.50
C GLU A 9 -3.85 6.70 -7.75
N ASP A 10 -4.04 8.02 -7.57
CA ASP A 10 -5.26 8.65 -7.06
C ASP A 10 -5.85 7.95 -5.83
N ILE A 11 -5.04 7.77 -4.77
CA ILE A 11 -5.45 7.06 -3.55
C ILE A 11 -6.68 7.70 -2.91
N LYS A 12 -6.77 9.03 -2.93
CA LYS A 12 -7.97 9.78 -2.51
C LYS A 12 -9.26 9.25 -3.14
N GLU A 13 -9.31 9.20 -4.47
CA GLU A 13 -10.51 8.77 -5.21
C GLU A 13 -10.75 7.27 -5.02
N ASN A 14 -9.68 6.49 -4.88
CA ASN A 14 -9.79 5.05 -4.62
C ASN A 14 -10.34 4.72 -3.23
N HIS A 15 -10.09 5.57 -2.24
CA HIS A 15 -10.55 5.38 -0.86
C HIS A 15 -11.91 6.03 -0.58
N LYS A 16 -12.37 6.95 -1.43
CA LYS A 16 -13.62 7.68 -1.22
C LYS A 16 -14.79 6.69 -1.08
N ASP A 17 -15.42 6.71 0.09
CA ASP A 17 -16.53 5.84 0.49
C ASP A 17 -16.23 4.32 0.52
N LYS A 18 -14.95 3.93 0.61
CA LYS A 18 -14.54 2.53 0.70
C LYS A 18 -13.84 2.22 2.02
N SER A 19 -13.83 0.94 2.39
CA SER A 19 -13.11 0.47 3.56
C SER A 19 -11.59 0.50 3.34
N PRO A 20 -10.76 0.59 4.40
CA PRO A 20 -9.31 0.47 4.31
C PRO A 20 -8.85 -0.81 3.59
N SER A 21 -9.61 -1.89 3.74
CA SER A 21 -9.34 -3.20 3.12
C SER A 21 -9.36 -3.15 1.60
N TYR A 22 -10.18 -2.28 0.99
CA TYR A 22 -10.19 -2.10 -0.45
C TYR A 22 -8.84 -1.57 -0.97
N LEU A 23 -8.23 -0.61 -0.26
CA LEU A 23 -6.91 -0.09 -0.65
C LEU A 23 -5.85 -1.20 -0.53
N GLN A 24 -5.91 -2.00 0.52
CA GLN A 24 -4.99 -3.12 0.75
C GLN A 24 -5.12 -4.19 -0.35
N ASP A 25 -6.35 -4.56 -0.72
CA ASP A 25 -6.63 -5.47 -1.84
C ASP A 25 -6.07 -4.93 -3.15
N LYS A 26 -6.34 -3.66 -3.45
CA LYS A 26 -5.86 -3.01 -4.67
C LYS A 26 -4.33 -2.95 -4.71
N PHE A 27 -3.71 -2.63 -3.56
CA PHE A 27 -2.26 -2.58 -3.42
C PHE A 27 -1.61 -3.94 -3.66
N LEU A 28 -2.12 -4.99 -3.02
CA LEU A 28 -1.62 -6.36 -3.20
C LEU A 28 -1.83 -6.86 -4.64
N PHE A 29 -3.00 -6.59 -5.23
CA PHE A 29 -3.25 -6.91 -6.63
C PHE A 29 -2.25 -6.23 -7.57
N SER A 30 -1.96 -4.95 -7.35
CA SER A 30 -1.03 -4.18 -8.18
C SER A 30 0.41 -4.68 -8.02
N ILE A 31 0.90 -4.86 -6.79
CA ILE A 31 2.31 -5.20 -6.53
C ILE A 31 2.65 -6.67 -6.81
N LEU A 32 1.66 -7.57 -6.73
CA LEU A 32 1.81 -9.00 -7.02
C LEU A 32 1.48 -9.35 -8.48
N GLY A 33 1.23 -8.35 -9.34
CA GLY A 33 0.95 -8.57 -10.76
C GLY A 33 -0.30 -9.39 -11.02
N GLY A 34 -1.37 -9.15 -10.25
CA GLY A 34 -2.68 -9.81 -10.44
C GLY A 34 -2.78 -11.23 -9.87
N GLN A 35 -1.75 -11.75 -9.21
CA GLN A 35 -1.77 -13.07 -8.54
C GLN A 35 -2.48 -13.02 -7.16
N HIS A 36 -3.28 -11.99 -6.92
CA HIS A 36 -3.92 -11.74 -5.64
C HIS A 36 -5.36 -12.23 -5.66
N ILE A 37 -5.67 -13.16 -4.75
CA ILE A 37 -7.03 -13.61 -4.44
C ILE A 37 -7.37 -12.90 -3.12
N GLY A 38 -8.40 -12.04 -3.14
CA GLY A 38 -8.71 -11.12 -2.03
C GLY A 38 -8.74 -11.77 -0.65
N PHE A 39 -8.47 -10.97 0.39
CA PHE A 39 -8.44 -11.43 1.79
C PHE A 39 -9.65 -10.88 2.58
N ARG A 40 -9.89 -11.41 3.79
CA ARG A 40 -10.93 -10.87 4.68
C ARG A 40 -10.49 -9.52 5.23
N ALA A 41 -11.38 -8.53 5.23
CA ALA A 41 -11.08 -7.13 5.58
C ALA A 41 -10.18 -6.91 6.82
N GLU A 42 -10.27 -7.78 7.83
CA GLU A 42 -9.50 -7.70 9.08
C GLU A 42 -8.04 -8.19 8.97
N GLU A 43 -7.66 -8.82 7.86
CA GLU A 43 -6.37 -9.52 7.70
C GLU A 43 -5.38 -8.80 6.76
N GLY A 44 -5.78 -7.71 6.09
CA GLY A 44 -4.98 -7.13 5.00
C GLY A 44 -3.57 -6.67 5.39
N SER A 45 -3.39 -6.15 6.60
CA SER A 45 -2.06 -5.82 7.11
C SER A 45 -1.17 -7.04 7.32
N GLN A 46 -1.75 -8.15 7.80
CA GLN A 46 -1.05 -9.42 7.96
C GLN A 46 -0.69 -10.02 6.60
N GLU A 47 -1.60 -9.91 5.62
CA GLU A 47 -1.36 -10.38 4.26
C GLU A 47 -0.25 -9.60 3.57
N ILE A 48 -0.24 -8.26 3.68
CA ILE A 48 0.86 -7.41 3.20
C ILE A 48 2.19 -7.89 3.78
N LYS A 49 2.25 -8.06 5.11
CA LYS A 49 3.47 -8.51 5.78
C LYS A 49 3.87 -9.93 5.36
N ALA A 50 2.93 -10.85 5.24
CA ALA A 50 3.19 -12.24 4.85
C ALA A 50 3.78 -12.32 3.43
N ARG A 51 3.26 -11.52 2.50
CA ARG A 51 3.68 -11.53 1.09
C ARG A 51 4.94 -10.70 0.83
N LEU A 52 5.12 -9.59 1.54
CA LEU A 52 6.14 -8.57 1.23
C LEU A 52 7.20 -8.38 2.33
N GLY A 53 7.02 -8.94 3.53
CA GLY A 53 7.91 -8.73 4.68
C GLY A 53 9.37 -9.17 4.47
N HIS A 54 9.62 -10.04 3.50
CA HIS A 54 10.97 -10.47 3.09
C HIS A 54 11.40 -9.92 1.73
N GLN A 55 10.54 -9.12 1.08
CA GLN A 55 10.79 -8.58 -0.25
C GLN A 55 11.14 -7.11 -0.18
N LYS A 56 12.20 -6.73 -0.91
CA LYS A 56 12.56 -5.33 -1.11
C LYS A 56 11.58 -4.68 -2.10
N VAL A 57 10.72 -3.79 -1.62
CA VAL A 57 9.68 -3.14 -2.44
C VAL A 57 10.06 -1.74 -2.93
N PHE A 58 9.55 -1.33 -4.09
CA PHE A 58 9.50 0.07 -4.52
C PHE A 58 8.07 0.47 -4.81
N VAL A 59 7.48 1.27 -3.93
CA VAL A 59 6.06 1.64 -4.00
C VAL A 59 5.95 3.15 -4.12
N VAL A 60 5.09 3.61 -5.01
CA VAL A 60 4.68 5.01 -5.07
C VAL A 60 3.18 5.07 -4.78
N LEU A 61 2.82 5.83 -3.76
CA LEU A 61 1.46 6.09 -3.30
C LEU A 61 1.10 7.52 -3.71
N ASP A 62 0.36 7.68 -4.80
CA ASP A 62 0.07 8.98 -5.38
C ASP A 62 -1.28 9.55 -4.91
N GLY A 63 -1.28 10.85 -4.59
CA GLY A 63 -2.50 11.57 -4.25
C GLY A 63 -3.11 11.19 -2.89
N VAL A 64 -2.26 10.95 -1.88
CA VAL A 64 -2.69 10.73 -0.50
C VAL A 64 -3.25 12.03 0.09
N ASP A 65 -4.45 11.98 0.67
CA ASP A 65 -5.08 13.12 1.35
C ASP A 65 -5.50 12.80 2.80
N LYS A 66 -5.19 11.59 3.29
CA LYS A 66 -5.45 11.17 4.67
C LYS A 66 -4.36 10.24 5.19
N VAL A 67 -3.93 10.42 6.44
CA VAL A 67 -2.91 9.57 7.08
C VAL A 67 -3.38 8.12 7.16
N GLU A 68 -4.68 7.89 7.34
CA GLU A 68 -5.29 6.56 7.42
C GLU A 68 -5.04 5.73 6.15
N GLN A 69 -4.91 6.38 4.98
CA GLN A 69 -4.58 5.71 3.73
C GLN A 69 -3.15 5.16 3.75
N VAL A 70 -2.22 5.92 4.31
CA VAL A 70 -0.83 5.47 4.51
C VAL A 70 -0.81 4.35 5.54
N HIS A 71 -1.53 4.49 6.65
CA HIS A 71 -1.64 3.43 7.67
C HIS A 71 -2.29 2.16 7.14
N ALA A 72 -3.22 2.25 6.19
CA ALA A 72 -3.80 1.06 5.57
C ALA A 72 -2.74 0.27 4.78
N LEU A 73 -1.77 0.95 4.15
CA LEU A 73 -0.85 0.35 3.18
C LEU A 73 0.57 0.11 3.71
N ALA A 74 1.05 0.96 4.61
CA ALA A 74 2.45 1.07 4.98
C ALA A 74 2.65 1.58 6.42
N LYS A 75 1.81 1.15 7.36
CA LYS A 75 1.87 1.61 8.77
C LYS A 75 3.20 1.30 9.46
N GLU A 76 3.77 0.12 9.19
CA GLU A 76 4.99 -0.34 9.85
C GLU A 76 6.04 -0.75 8.81
N THR A 77 7.29 -0.43 9.11
CA THR A 77 8.43 -0.85 8.27
C THR A 77 8.58 -2.37 8.22
N SER A 78 8.11 -3.08 9.25
CA SER A 78 8.14 -4.55 9.34
C SER A 78 7.27 -5.25 8.29
N TRP A 79 6.41 -4.52 7.57
CA TRP A 79 5.58 -5.05 6.50
C TRP A 79 6.37 -5.30 5.21
N PHE A 80 7.61 -4.79 5.12
CA PHE A 80 8.44 -4.88 3.93
C PHE A 80 9.87 -5.30 4.25
N GLY A 81 10.54 -5.92 3.28
CA GLY A 81 11.93 -6.34 3.43
C GLY A 81 12.92 -5.16 3.53
N PRO A 82 14.12 -5.38 4.08
CA PRO A 82 15.16 -4.35 4.18
C PRO A 82 15.52 -3.68 2.85
N GLY A 83 15.76 -2.36 2.91
CA GLY A 83 16.10 -1.55 1.74
C GLY A 83 14.93 -1.17 0.84
N SER A 84 13.69 -1.49 1.24
CA SER A 84 12.46 -1.03 0.59
C SER A 84 12.37 0.49 0.55
N ARG A 85 11.64 1.02 -0.45
CA ARG A 85 11.36 2.44 -0.60
C ARG A 85 9.88 2.64 -0.88
N ILE A 86 9.26 3.50 -0.11
CA ILE A 86 7.86 3.90 -0.27
C ILE A 86 7.86 5.41 -0.43
N ILE A 87 7.38 5.88 -1.57
CA ILE A 87 7.27 7.30 -1.89
C ILE A 87 5.80 7.66 -1.77
N ILE A 88 5.49 8.67 -0.98
CA ILE A 88 4.14 9.18 -0.82
C ILE A 88 4.11 10.56 -1.45
N THR A 89 3.19 10.77 -2.39
CA THR A 89 2.92 12.10 -2.91
C THR A 89 1.60 12.59 -2.31
N THR A 90 1.58 13.86 -1.96
CA THR A 90 0.38 14.54 -1.50
C THR A 90 0.35 15.95 -2.07
N ARG A 91 -0.87 16.44 -2.35
CA ARG A 91 -1.12 17.85 -2.63
C ARG A 91 -1.59 18.59 -1.38
N ASP A 92 -1.90 17.86 -0.30
CA ASP A 92 -2.32 18.41 0.97
C ASP A 92 -1.09 18.79 1.79
N ARG A 93 -0.87 20.11 1.91
CA ARG A 93 0.23 20.64 2.72
C ARG A 93 0.05 20.39 4.22
N GLY A 94 -1.15 20.06 4.68
CA GLY A 94 -1.40 19.70 6.07
C GLY A 94 -0.89 18.32 6.47
N LEU A 95 -0.51 17.48 5.50
CA LEU A 95 0.07 16.15 5.74
C LEU A 95 1.61 16.14 5.73
N LEU A 96 2.25 17.30 5.48
CA LEU A 96 3.71 17.49 5.47
C LEU A 96 4.17 18.14 6.76
#